data_AF-A0A2W7G1W4-F1
#
_entry.id   AF-A0A2W7G1W4-F1
#
_cell.length_a   1.000
_cell.length_b   1.000
_cell.length_c   1.000
_cell.angle_alpha   90.00
_cell.angle_beta   90.00
_cell.angle_gamma   90.00
#
_symmetry.space_group_name_H-M   'P 1'
#
loop_
_entity.id
_entity.type
_entity.pdbx_description
1 polymer ?
#
loop_
_entity_poly.entity_id
_entity_poly.type
_entity_poly.pdbx_seq_one_letter_code
_entity_poly.pdbx_strand_id
1 'polypeptide(L)'
;MKSTKKILLSIASVSPIIASAFVVSCGKGEKANDFAKTYVLGNNGIANYNKDTKTLDLSRATNLKVIPQASFSDKALKILFTHTSTNFSNPQFRLPEGIFDPTTGAINIEKIILPSSITTIESGAFEGLGLKEVKFDQTSSNLTSIQDNAFLNNNLTSLELPESIVNIGNGAFMNNNIKSINLDKLKNFKKLKTAVFANNELSTIDLSNIVEIEESALAMNKFKSITLPNNLKHGNVSEKLFFYIQKDAKNENEKVSLDIKDNLLKDYLKKKLNENKDNNLNYQITN
;
A
#
# COMPACT_ATOMS: atom_id res chain seq x y z
N MET A 1 19.18 73.91 -17.63
CA MET A 1 19.26 73.29 -16.28
C MET A 1 17.95 72.59 -15.96
N LYS A 2 18.03 71.39 -15.36
CA LYS A 2 16.97 70.48 -14.88
C LYS A 2 16.37 69.58 -15.97
N SER A 3 16.89 68.36 -16.21
CA SER A 3 17.06 67.15 -15.38
C SER A 3 15.95 66.13 -15.66
N THR A 4 16.33 65.12 -16.43
CA THR A 4 15.64 63.85 -16.70
C THR A 4 15.18 63.12 -15.44
N LYS A 5 13.99 62.51 -15.47
CA LYS A 5 13.70 61.32 -14.64
C LYS A 5 13.02 60.21 -15.44
N LYS A 6 13.66 59.05 -15.33
CA LYS A 6 13.39 57.75 -15.92
C LYS A 6 12.10 57.13 -15.38
N ILE A 7 11.49 56.32 -16.24
CA ILE A 7 10.47 55.32 -15.94
C ILE A 7 11.04 54.31 -14.92
N LEU A 8 10.25 53.96 -13.91
CA LEU A 8 10.42 52.77 -13.07
C LEU A 8 9.05 52.10 -12.93
N LEU A 9 8.89 50.93 -13.58
CA LEU A 9 7.81 49.99 -13.29
C LEU A 9 8.00 49.48 -11.85
N SER A 10 7.04 49.74 -10.96
CA SER A 10 6.98 49.08 -9.66
C SER A 10 6.21 47.77 -9.78
N ILE A 11 6.97 46.69 -9.72
CA ILE A 11 6.53 45.31 -9.45
C ILE A 11 5.69 45.21 -8.18
N ALA A 12 4.68 44.33 -8.24
CA ALA A 12 3.73 44.03 -7.19
C ALA A 12 4.39 43.57 -5.88
N SER A 13 3.90 44.06 -4.75
CA SER A 13 4.10 43.46 -3.43
C SER A 13 2.76 42.98 -2.90
N VAL A 14 2.37 41.76 -3.27
CA VAL A 14 1.35 41.02 -2.53
C VAL A 14 2.09 40.34 -1.37
N SER A 15 1.89 40.85 -0.15
CA SER A 15 2.42 40.20 1.05
C SER A 15 1.78 38.82 1.21
N PRO A 16 2.57 37.75 1.47
CA PRO A 16 2.02 36.46 1.80
C PRO A 16 1.47 36.51 3.22
N ILE A 17 0.16 36.32 3.38
CA ILE A 17 -0.41 36.01 4.69
C ILE A 17 0.01 34.59 5.03
N ILE A 18 0.73 34.49 6.15
CA ILE A 18 1.30 33.31 6.76
C ILE A 18 0.20 32.28 7.02
N ALA A 19 0.16 31.20 6.23
CA ALA A 19 -0.51 29.97 6.64
C ALA A 19 0.44 29.23 7.58
N SER A 20 0.16 29.32 8.88
CA SER A 20 0.87 28.61 9.94
C SER A 20 0.85 27.10 9.70
N ALA A 21 1.99 26.49 9.99
CA ALA A 21 2.33 25.11 9.70
C ALA A 21 1.35 24.09 10.31
N PHE A 22 0.82 23.21 9.47
CA PHE A 22 0.33 21.91 9.92
C PHE A 22 1.45 20.88 9.73
N VAL A 23 2.13 20.56 10.84
CA VAL A 23 3.03 19.42 10.95
C VAL A 23 2.29 18.33 11.71
N VAL A 24 1.96 17.20 11.06
CA VAL A 24 1.97 15.88 11.69
C VAL A 24 2.18 14.78 10.62
N SER A 25 3.40 14.26 10.51
CA SER A 25 3.58 12.79 10.48
C SER A 25 5.06 12.42 10.68
N CYS A 26 5.30 11.46 11.57
CA CYS A 26 6.63 11.00 11.97
C CYS A 26 7.36 10.35 10.79
N GLY A 27 8.54 10.89 10.45
CA GLY A 27 9.46 10.27 9.50
C GLY A 27 9.72 11.13 8.26
N LYS A 28 10.57 12.15 8.42
CA LYS A 28 11.20 12.94 7.34
C LYS A 28 10.24 13.53 6.28
N GLY A 29 9.65 14.69 6.62
CA GLY A 29 9.47 15.76 5.63
C GLY A 29 8.18 15.78 4.82
N GLU A 30 7.03 15.49 5.41
CA GLU A 30 5.73 15.66 4.75
C GLU A 30 5.18 17.08 5.00
N LYS A 31 5.37 17.99 4.03
CA LYS A 31 4.52 19.17 3.89
C LYS A 31 3.15 18.70 3.43
N ALA A 32 2.07 19.32 3.89
CA ALA A 32 0.68 19.02 3.51
C ALA A 32 0.48 18.81 1.99
N ASN A 33 0.60 17.56 1.56
CA ASN A 33 0.17 16.88 0.33
C ASN A 33 -0.11 17.72 -0.94
N ASP A 34 0.88 18.48 -1.43
CA ASP A 34 0.78 19.15 -2.73
C ASP A 34 0.70 18.15 -3.90
N PHE A 35 1.23 16.94 -3.70
CA PHE A 35 1.20 15.89 -4.72
C PHE A 35 -0.24 15.46 -5.01
N ALA A 36 -0.97 14.91 -4.03
CA ALA A 36 -2.32 14.43 -4.27
C ALA A 36 -3.27 15.56 -4.63
N LYS A 37 -3.07 16.79 -4.11
CA LYS A 37 -3.83 17.98 -4.54
C LYS A 37 -3.95 18.08 -6.05
N THR A 38 -2.86 17.83 -6.78
CA THR A 38 -2.81 17.89 -8.24
C THR A 38 -3.73 16.87 -8.93
N TYR A 39 -4.05 15.77 -8.23
CA TYR A 39 -4.82 14.66 -8.78
C TYR A 39 -6.24 14.55 -8.24
N VAL A 40 -6.49 14.99 -7.00
CA VAL A 40 -7.80 14.87 -6.35
C VAL A 40 -8.61 16.15 -6.42
N LEU A 41 -7.98 17.31 -6.66
CA LEU A 41 -8.68 18.59 -6.81
C LEU A 41 -8.97 18.87 -8.28
N GLY A 42 -10.16 19.41 -8.55
CA GLY A 42 -10.61 19.72 -9.89
C GLY A 42 -9.94 20.98 -10.44
N ASN A 43 -8.75 20.85 -11.03
CA ASN A 43 -8.16 21.91 -11.85
C ASN A 43 -9.02 22.12 -13.11
N ASN A 44 -10.03 22.98 -13.03
CA ASN A 44 -10.86 23.46 -14.15
C ASN A 44 -11.76 22.41 -14.84
N GLY A 45 -12.29 21.42 -14.12
CA GLY A 45 -13.37 20.54 -14.63
C GLY A 45 -12.95 19.17 -15.18
N ILE A 46 -11.68 18.77 -15.03
CA ILE A 46 -11.27 17.37 -15.20
C ILE A 46 -11.16 16.76 -13.80
N ALA A 47 -12.24 16.21 -13.29
CA ALA A 47 -12.18 15.39 -12.09
C ALA A 47 -11.57 14.04 -12.47
N ASN A 48 -10.41 13.69 -11.91
CA ASN A 48 -9.92 12.31 -11.94
C ASN A 48 -10.81 11.37 -11.11
N TYR A 49 -11.80 11.93 -10.39
CA TYR A 49 -12.73 11.18 -9.57
C TYR A 49 -14.09 11.01 -10.24
N ASN A 50 -14.56 9.77 -10.34
CA ASN A 50 -15.93 9.42 -10.70
C ASN A 50 -16.71 9.05 -9.44
N LYS A 51 -17.78 9.80 -9.13
CA LYS A 51 -18.60 9.62 -7.92
C LYS A 51 -19.45 8.36 -7.91
N ASP A 52 -19.93 7.93 -9.07
CA ASP A 52 -20.83 6.78 -9.19
C ASP A 52 -20.05 5.47 -9.00
N THR A 53 -18.82 5.43 -9.51
CA THR A 53 -17.92 4.27 -9.39
C THR A 53 -16.89 4.42 -8.29
N LYS A 54 -16.91 5.53 -7.55
CA LYS A 54 -15.93 5.89 -6.49
C LYS A 54 -14.48 5.67 -6.91
N THR A 55 -14.17 6.04 -8.16
CA THR A 55 -12.90 5.72 -8.81
C THR A 55 -12.04 6.97 -8.94
N LEU A 56 -10.81 6.91 -8.44
CA LEU A 56 -9.76 7.89 -8.72
C LEU A 56 -8.84 7.36 -9.84
N ASP A 57 -8.93 7.98 -11.01
CA ASP A 57 -8.21 7.61 -12.23
C ASP A 57 -6.97 8.48 -12.44
N LEU A 58 -5.79 7.92 -12.17
CA LEU A 58 -4.49 8.56 -12.36
C LEU A 58 -3.85 8.18 -13.71
N SER A 59 -4.54 7.40 -14.55
CA SER A 59 -3.97 6.86 -15.80
C SER A 59 -3.51 7.93 -16.80
N ARG A 60 -4.07 9.14 -16.71
CA ARG A 60 -3.71 10.27 -17.57
C ARG A 60 -2.35 10.90 -17.22
N ALA A 61 -1.77 10.56 -16.08
CA ALA A 61 -0.48 11.07 -15.64
C ALA A 61 0.68 10.29 -16.28
N THR A 62 0.85 10.41 -17.61
CA THR A 62 1.76 9.58 -18.42
C THR A 62 3.25 9.71 -18.11
N ASN A 63 3.66 10.74 -17.37
CA ASN A 63 5.04 10.94 -16.94
C ASN A 63 5.25 10.63 -15.45
N LEU A 64 4.21 10.17 -14.75
CA LEU A 64 4.29 9.90 -13.32
C LEU A 64 5.11 8.63 -13.08
N LYS A 65 6.25 8.78 -12.39
CA LYS A 65 7.17 7.67 -12.08
C LYS A 65 7.00 7.12 -10.66
N VAL A 66 6.69 7.99 -9.70
CA VAL A 66 6.64 7.62 -8.30
C VAL A 66 5.34 8.13 -7.69
N ILE A 67 4.62 7.27 -6.98
CA ILE A 67 3.61 7.70 -6.02
C ILE A 67 4.31 7.93 -4.69
N PRO A 68 4.41 9.19 -4.19
CA PRO A 68 5.20 9.50 -3.02
C PRO A 68 4.63 8.93 -1.71
N GLN A 69 5.50 8.83 -0.72
CA GLN A 69 5.18 8.36 0.63
C GLN A 69 3.92 9.05 1.17
N ALA A 70 3.02 8.23 1.73
CA ALA A 70 1.76 8.65 2.37
C ALA A 70 0.82 9.54 1.53
N SER A 71 1.12 9.77 0.25
CA SER A 71 0.50 10.84 -0.54
C SER A 71 -1.01 10.67 -0.76
N PHE A 72 -1.56 9.46 -0.77
CA PHE A 72 -3.00 9.22 -0.80
C PHE A 72 -3.49 8.43 0.43
N SER A 73 -2.71 8.40 1.52
CA SER A 73 -3.17 7.77 2.76
C SER A 73 -4.46 8.42 3.25
N ASP A 74 -5.30 7.65 3.95
CA ASP A 74 -6.55 8.14 4.55
C ASP A 74 -6.31 9.40 5.39
N LYS A 75 -5.25 9.39 6.21
CA LYS A 75 -4.85 10.55 7.02
C LYS A 75 -4.48 11.77 6.17
N ALA A 76 -3.66 11.59 5.14
CA ALA A 76 -3.22 12.70 4.29
C ALA A 76 -4.38 13.32 3.51
N LEU A 77 -5.30 12.49 3.00
CA LEU A 77 -6.47 12.96 2.27
C LEU A 77 -7.52 13.58 3.19
N LYS A 78 -7.75 13.05 4.41
CA LYS A 78 -8.63 13.68 5.40
C LYS A 78 -8.15 15.07 5.78
N ILE A 79 -6.85 15.22 6.03
CA ILE A 79 -6.24 16.53 6.28
C ILE A 79 -6.49 17.45 5.09
N LEU A 80 -6.14 17.00 3.87
CA LEU A 80 -6.32 17.79 2.66
C LEU A 80 -7.78 18.24 2.46
N PHE A 81 -8.72 17.30 2.52
CA PHE A 81 -10.13 17.57 2.24
C PHE A 81 -10.77 18.45 3.30
N THR A 82 -10.45 18.27 4.58
CA THR A 82 -10.96 19.14 5.65
C THR A 82 -10.48 20.60 5.51
N HIS A 83 -9.22 20.80 5.12
CA HIS A 83 -8.69 22.15 4.87
C HIS A 83 -9.29 22.77 3.60
N THR A 84 -9.59 21.94 2.60
CA THR A 84 -10.13 22.40 1.32
C THR A 84 -11.62 22.72 1.41
N SER A 85 -12.39 21.89 2.13
CA SER A 85 -13.84 22.06 2.33
C SER A 85 -14.21 23.30 3.13
N THR A 86 -13.25 23.98 3.75
CA THR A 86 -13.47 25.23 4.51
C THR A 86 -13.12 26.49 3.70
N ASN A 87 -12.56 26.36 2.48
CA ASN A 87 -12.09 27.47 1.66
C ASN A 87 -12.82 27.58 0.30
N PHE A 88 -14.11 27.91 0.36
CA PHE A 88 -15.05 27.88 -0.78
C PHE A 88 -14.81 28.91 -1.90
N SER A 89 -13.90 29.86 -1.70
CA SER A 89 -13.77 31.05 -2.54
C SER A 89 -13.01 30.83 -3.85
N ASN A 90 -12.26 29.73 -3.99
CA ASN A 90 -11.47 29.46 -5.19
C ASN A 90 -11.97 28.20 -5.94
N PRO A 91 -12.54 28.34 -7.16
CA PRO A 91 -13.06 27.22 -7.92
C PRO A 91 -12.01 26.18 -8.35
N GLN A 92 -10.72 26.53 -8.40
CA GLN A 92 -9.63 25.58 -8.73
C GLN A 92 -9.33 24.58 -7.60
N PHE A 93 -9.72 24.90 -6.38
CA PHE A 93 -9.50 24.04 -5.22
C PHE A 93 -10.78 23.34 -4.77
N ARG A 94 -11.80 23.22 -5.64
CA ARG A 94 -13.02 22.52 -5.27
C ARG A 94 -12.79 21.01 -5.22
N LEU A 95 -13.30 20.39 -4.15
CA LEU A 95 -13.40 18.94 -4.05
C LEU A 95 -14.40 18.42 -5.10
N PRO A 96 -14.07 17.33 -5.82
CA PRO A 96 -15.05 16.60 -6.59
C PRO A 96 -16.26 16.22 -5.74
N GLU A 97 -17.45 16.31 -6.32
CA GLU A 97 -18.70 15.97 -5.62
C GLU A 97 -18.64 14.53 -5.06
N GLY A 98 -18.99 14.38 -3.79
CA GLY A 98 -19.10 13.07 -3.14
C GLY A 98 -17.78 12.38 -2.77
N ILE A 99 -16.61 12.92 -3.11
CA ILE A 99 -15.31 12.31 -2.75
C ILE A 99 -15.05 12.30 -1.24
N PHE A 100 -15.65 13.25 -0.51
CA PHE A 100 -15.46 13.44 0.93
C PHE A 100 -16.76 13.83 1.59
N ASP A 101 -17.10 13.17 2.69
CA ASP A 101 -18.20 13.53 3.58
C ASP A 101 -17.65 14.34 4.77
N PRO A 102 -17.94 15.65 4.86
CA PRO A 102 -17.43 16.48 5.96
C PRO A 102 -18.11 16.19 7.31
N THR A 103 -19.25 15.51 7.34
CA THR A 103 -19.96 15.16 8.58
C THR A 103 -19.32 13.94 9.24
N THR A 104 -18.98 12.92 8.46
CA THR A 104 -18.36 11.68 8.98
C THR A 104 -16.84 11.66 8.86
N GLY A 105 -16.27 12.55 8.04
CA GLY A 105 -14.85 12.51 7.65
C GLY A 105 -14.52 11.37 6.69
N ALA A 106 -15.52 10.69 6.11
CA ALA A 106 -15.31 9.56 5.23
C ALA A 106 -14.77 10.01 3.86
N ILE A 107 -13.75 9.30 3.37
CA ILE A 107 -13.27 9.42 1.98
C ILE A 107 -13.93 8.34 1.15
N ASN A 108 -14.52 8.72 0.01
CA ASN A 108 -15.25 7.82 -0.87
C ASN A 108 -14.41 7.42 -2.09
N ILE A 109 -13.21 6.87 -1.88
CA ILE A 109 -12.40 6.31 -2.96
C ILE A 109 -12.30 4.80 -2.75
N GLU A 110 -13.00 4.03 -3.58
CA GLU A 110 -12.98 2.56 -3.49
C GLU A 110 -12.10 1.93 -4.57
N LYS A 111 -11.74 2.69 -5.60
CA LYS A 111 -10.95 2.20 -6.73
C LYS A 111 -9.90 3.21 -7.16
N ILE A 112 -8.71 2.71 -7.47
CA ILE A 112 -7.66 3.51 -8.10
C ILE A 112 -7.24 2.87 -9.42
N ILE A 113 -7.05 3.70 -10.45
CA ILE A 113 -6.42 3.31 -11.72
C ILE A 113 -5.07 4.01 -11.79
N LEU A 114 -3.98 3.23 -11.84
CA LEU A 114 -2.63 3.76 -11.87
C LEU A 114 -2.09 3.84 -13.30
N PRO A 115 -1.29 4.88 -13.65
CA PRO A 115 -0.73 5.00 -14.98
C PRO A 115 0.39 3.97 -15.20
N SER A 116 0.54 3.47 -16.43
CA SER A 116 1.57 2.47 -16.78
C SER A 116 3.00 2.99 -16.64
N SER A 117 3.17 4.32 -16.54
CA SER A 117 4.48 4.97 -16.39
C SER A 117 5.09 4.81 -15.00
N ILE A 118 4.31 4.44 -13.97
CA ILE A 118 4.82 4.33 -12.60
C ILE A 118 5.85 3.22 -12.51
N THR A 119 6.91 3.47 -11.75
CA THR A 119 7.93 2.48 -11.41
C THR A 119 7.94 2.14 -9.92
N THR A 120 7.47 3.06 -9.07
CA THR A 120 7.51 2.92 -7.62
C THR A 120 6.25 3.46 -6.95
N ILE A 121 5.74 2.70 -5.98
CA ILE A 121 4.77 3.18 -5.00
C ILE A 121 5.47 3.21 -3.65
N GLU A 122 5.64 4.40 -3.07
CA GLU A 122 6.37 4.58 -1.81
C GLU A 122 5.53 4.23 -0.58
N SER A 123 6.18 4.26 0.58
CA SER A 123 5.64 3.70 1.81
C SER A 123 4.34 4.38 2.23
N GLY A 124 3.35 3.59 2.65
CA GLY A 124 2.05 4.10 3.09
C GLY A 124 1.25 4.90 2.05
N ALA A 125 1.66 4.90 0.77
CA ALA A 125 1.07 5.76 -0.27
C ALA A 125 -0.46 5.72 -0.33
N PHE A 126 -1.08 4.57 -0.10
CA PHE A 126 -2.53 4.36 -0.10
C PHE A 126 -3.03 3.70 1.20
N GLU A 127 -2.31 3.90 2.31
CA GLU A 127 -2.66 3.29 3.60
C GLU A 127 -4.05 3.75 4.07
N GLY A 128 -4.87 2.79 4.51
CA GLY A 128 -6.13 3.07 5.22
C GLY A 128 -7.27 3.59 4.36
N LEU A 129 -7.10 3.71 3.04
CA LEU A 129 -8.01 4.45 2.18
C LEU A 129 -9.36 3.74 1.93
N GLY A 130 -9.48 2.46 2.30
CA GLY A 130 -10.69 1.67 2.10
C GLY A 130 -10.85 1.11 0.69
N LEU A 131 -9.76 1.06 -0.10
CA LEU A 131 -9.75 0.59 -1.48
C LEU A 131 -10.24 -0.85 -1.59
N LYS A 132 -11.13 -1.11 -2.55
CA LYS A 132 -11.60 -2.44 -2.95
C LYS A 132 -10.89 -2.94 -4.20
N GLU A 133 -10.41 -2.05 -5.06
CA GLU A 133 -9.74 -2.39 -6.31
C GLU A 133 -8.59 -1.43 -6.64
N VAL A 134 -7.47 -1.97 -7.11
CA VAL A 134 -6.38 -1.20 -7.74
C VAL A 134 -6.11 -1.79 -9.12
N LYS A 135 -6.18 -0.96 -10.15
CA LYS A 135 -5.90 -1.37 -11.53
C LYS A 135 -4.53 -0.89 -11.98
N PHE A 136 -3.77 -1.84 -12.52
CA PHE A 136 -2.52 -1.62 -13.23
C PHE A 136 -2.68 -2.12 -14.68
N ASP A 137 -1.97 -1.52 -15.63
CA ASP A 137 -1.78 -2.16 -16.94
C ASP A 137 -0.82 -3.34 -16.78
N GLN A 138 -1.35 -4.56 -16.78
CA GLN A 138 -0.56 -5.77 -16.53
C GLN A 138 0.46 -6.08 -17.64
N THR A 139 0.29 -5.50 -18.83
CA THR A 139 1.11 -5.77 -20.02
C THR A 139 2.18 -4.71 -20.27
N SER A 140 1.96 -3.48 -19.82
CA SER A 140 2.86 -2.35 -20.10
C SER A 140 3.30 -1.55 -18.86
N SER A 141 2.80 -1.90 -17.66
CA SER A 141 3.22 -1.22 -16.43
C SER A 141 4.70 -1.46 -16.16
N ASN A 142 5.39 -0.38 -15.78
CA ASN A 142 6.80 -0.38 -15.42
C ASN A 142 7.01 -0.51 -13.90
N LEU A 143 5.97 -0.89 -13.16
CA LEU A 143 5.99 -0.93 -11.70
C LEU A 143 6.92 -2.06 -11.22
N THR A 144 8.03 -1.69 -10.61
CA THR A 144 9.02 -2.66 -10.10
C THR A 144 9.00 -2.77 -8.57
N SER A 145 8.51 -1.73 -7.88
CA SER A 145 8.59 -1.67 -6.42
C SER A 145 7.33 -1.10 -5.78
N ILE A 146 6.80 -1.84 -4.79
CA ILE A 146 5.77 -1.38 -3.85
C ILE A 146 6.41 -1.38 -2.47
N GLN A 147 6.50 -0.24 -1.81
CA GLN A 147 7.20 -0.10 -0.53
C GLN A 147 6.32 -0.44 0.67
N ASP A 148 6.91 -0.32 1.85
CA ASP A 148 6.33 -0.73 3.12
C ASP A 148 4.96 -0.08 3.36
N ASN A 149 3.99 -0.89 3.77
CA ASN A 149 2.62 -0.47 4.11
C ASN A 149 1.85 0.27 2.99
N ALA A 150 2.31 0.24 1.74
CA ALA A 150 1.73 1.03 0.65
C ALA A 150 0.21 0.86 0.48
N PHE A 151 -0.33 -0.33 0.73
CA PHE A 151 -1.77 -0.65 0.69
C PHE A 151 -2.26 -1.28 2.00
N LEU A 152 -1.57 -1.03 3.12
CA LEU A 152 -1.98 -1.49 4.46
C LEU A 152 -3.40 -0.99 4.81
N ASN A 153 -4.19 -1.81 5.49
CA ASN A 153 -5.53 -1.46 6.01
C ASN A 153 -6.51 -1.01 4.91
N ASN A 154 -6.65 -1.79 3.85
CA ASN A 154 -7.64 -1.56 2.79
C ASN A 154 -8.66 -2.71 2.74
N ASN A 155 -9.53 -2.71 1.73
CA ASN A 155 -10.58 -3.71 1.53
C ASN A 155 -10.36 -4.52 0.23
N LEU A 156 -9.11 -4.64 -0.25
CA LEU A 156 -8.80 -5.29 -1.53
C LEU A 156 -9.22 -6.75 -1.49
N THR A 157 -10.03 -7.20 -2.46
CA THR A 157 -10.50 -8.59 -2.52
C THR A 157 -9.68 -9.48 -3.46
N SER A 158 -9.03 -8.87 -4.44
CA SER A 158 -8.18 -9.52 -5.43
C SER A 158 -6.96 -8.65 -5.67
N LEU A 159 -5.82 -9.29 -5.99
CA LEU A 159 -4.59 -8.59 -6.25
C LEU A 159 -3.96 -9.09 -7.56
N GLU A 160 -4.05 -8.28 -8.60
CA GLU A 160 -3.39 -8.49 -9.88
C GLU A 160 -2.23 -7.51 -10.01
N LEU A 161 -1.00 -8.03 -9.92
CA LEU A 161 0.22 -7.24 -9.98
C LEU A 161 0.93 -7.39 -11.34
N PRO A 162 1.52 -6.31 -11.88
CA PRO A 162 2.30 -6.38 -13.13
C PRO A 162 3.46 -7.36 -13.03
N GLU A 163 3.79 -8.02 -14.15
CA GLU A 163 4.89 -9.01 -14.22
C GLU A 163 6.27 -8.41 -13.92
N SER A 164 6.40 -7.08 -14.04
CA SER A 164 7.61 -6.30 -13.76
C SER A 164 7.94 -6.18 -12.27
N ILE A 165 7.06 -6.59 -11.35
CA ILE A 165 7.30 -6.48 -9.91
C ILE A 165 8.54 -7.27 -9.50
N VAL A 166 9.43 -6.59 -8.78
CA VAL A 166 10.64 -7.17 -8.19
C VAL A 166 10.54 -7.17 -6.66
N ASN A 167 10.04 -6.07 -6.07
CA ASN A 167 10.01 -5.88 -4.63
C ASN A 167 8.63 -5.47 -4.13
N ILE A 168 8.21 -6.10 -3.03
CA ILE A 168 7.04 -5.71 -2.24
C ILE A 168 7.50 -5.57 -0.78
N GLY A 169 7.21 -4.42 -0.18
CA GLY A 169 7.66 -4.01 1.14
C GLY A 169 6.97 -4.74 2.29
N ASN A 170 7.45 -4.46 3.50
CA ASN A 170 6.87 -4.97 4.74
C ASN A 170 5.42 -4.51 4.87
N GLY A 171 4.51 -5.41 5.23
CA GLY A 171 3.09 -5.08 5.47
C GLY A 171 2.37 -4.44 4.29
N ALA A 172 2.93 -4.45 3.07
CA ALA A 172 2.41 -3.66 1.96
C ALA A 172 0.95 -3.97 1.62
N PHE A 173 0.50 -5.21 1.82
CA PHE A 173 -0.88 -5.65 1.63
C PHE A 173 -1.49 -6.27 2.91
N MET A 174 -0.95 -5.93 4.08
CA MET A 174 -1.48 -6.40 5.35
C MET A 174 -2.87 -5.81 5.61
N ASN A 175 -3.72 -6.57 6.32
CA ASN A 175 -5.08 -6.15 6.71
C ASN A 175 -5.92 -5.74 5.49
N ASN A 176 -6.18 -6.72 4.63
CA ASN A 176 -7.04 -6.61 3.45
C ASN A 176 -7.97 -7.84 3.39
N ASN A 177 -8.72 -8.00 2.30
CA ASN A 177 -9.63 -9.15 2.09
C ASN A 177 -9.17 -10.01 0.89
N ILE A 178 -7.86 -10.07 0.61
CA ILE A 178 -7.34 -10.67 -0.63
C ILE A 178 -7.56 -12.17 -0.58
N LYS A 179 -8.32 -12.69 -1.55
CA LYS A 179 -8.67 -14.13 -1.64
C LYS A 179 -7.69 -14.93 -2.49
N SER A 180 -7.04 -14.28 -3.44
CA SER A 180 -6.10 -14.93 -4.36
C SER A 180 -5.06 -13.93 -4.88
N ILE A 181 -3.84 -14.44 -5.10
CA ILE A 181 -2.74 -13.74 -5.76
C ILE A 181 -2.02 -14.72 -6.70
N ASN A 182 -1.67 -14.27 -7.90
CA ASN A 182 -0.91 -15.07 -8.86
C ASN A 182 0.58 -14.69 -8.83
N LEU A 183 1.35 -15.37 -7.98
CA LEU A 183 2.80 -15.18 -7.88
C LEU A 183 3.57 -15.78 -9.06
N ASP A 184 2.98 -16.70 -9.82
CA ASP A 184 3.68 -17.35 -10.94
C ASP A 184 4.01 -16.40 -12.07
N LYS A 185 3.21 -15.37 -12.26
CA LYS A 185 3.48 -14.30 -13.23
C LYS A 185 4.62 -13.38 -12.81
N LEU A 186 4.91 -13.29 -11.51
CA LEU A 186 5.90 -12.38 -10.94
C LEU A 186 7.29 -13.03 -10.92
N LYS A 187 7.87 -13.28 -12.10
CA LYS A 187 9.11 -14.08 -12.24
C LYS A 187 10.30 -13.53 -11.43
N ASN A 188 10.35 -12.21 -11.23
CA ASN A 188 11.42 -11.52 -10.51
C ASN A 188 11.10 -11.26 -9.03
N PHE A 189 9.87 -11.53 -8.58
CA PHE A 189 9.48 -11.40 -7.18
C PHE A 189 9.89 -12.66 -6.42
N LYS A 190 10.89 -12.52 -5.54
CA LYS A 190 11.56 -13.66 -4.88
C LYS A 190 11.35 -13.74 -3.38
N LYS A 191 10.86 -12.68 -2.73
CA LYS A 191 10.86 -12.57 -1.27
C LYS A 191 9.51 -12.17 -0.73
N LEU A 192 8.98 -12.94 0.22
CA LEU A 192 7.84 -12.54 1.01
C LEU A 192 8.33 -11.82 2.26
N LYS A 193 8.21 -10.49 2.25
CA LYS A 193 8.63 -9.64 3.36
C LYS A 193 7.73 -9.74 4.58
N THR A 194 8.22 -9.21 5.70
CA THR A 194 7.55 -9.25 7.00
C THR A 194 6.10 -8.78 6.87
N ALA A 195 5.16 -9.63 7.29
CA ALA A 195 3.72 -9.39 7.26
C ALA A 195 3.11 -9.00 5.90
N VAL A 196 3.81 -9.18 4.77
CA VAL A 196 3.40 -8.61 3.46
C VAL A 196 1.95 -8.94 3.05
N PHE A 197 1.48 -10.15 3.34
CA PHE A 197 0.10 -10.60 3.09
C PHE A 197 -0.62 -11.02 4.38
N ALA A 198 -0.18 -10.55 5.55
CA ALA A 198 -0.81 -10.90 6.82
C ALA A 198 -2.26 -10.37 6.89
N ASN A 199 -3.13 -11.10 7.57
CA ASN A 199 -4.54 -10.74 7.80
C ASN A 199 -5.28 -10.46 6.48
N ASN A 200 -5.46 -11.53 5.70
CA ASN A 200 -6.15 -11.57 4.43
C ASN A 200 -7.05 -12.82 4.36
N GLU A 201 -7.61 -13.11 3.19
CA GLU A 201 -8.49 -14.25 2.96
C GLU A 201 -7.85 -15.35 2.08
N LEU A 202 -6.52 -15.39 1.98
CA LEU A 202 -5.83 -16.37 1.13
C LEU A 202 -6.03 -17.79 1.67
N SER A 203 -6.52 -18.68 0.83
CA SER A 203 -6.65 -20.11 1.16
C SER A 203 -5.59 -20.98 0.48
N THR A 204 -4.98 -20.47 -0.59
CA THR A 204 -3.91 -21.11 -1.37
C THR A 204 -2.94 -20.05 -1.89
N ILE A 205 -1.69 -20.43 -2.12
CA ILE A 205 -0.66 -19.56 -2.69
C ILE A 205 0.42 -20.44 -3.35
N ASP A 206 0.82 -20.10 -4.58
CA ASP A 206 1.97 -20.76 -5.21
C ASP A 206 3.26 -20.06 -4.78
N LEU A 207 4.13 -20.78 -4.09
CA LEU A 207 5.42 -20.29 -3.61
C LEU A 207 6.59 -20.69 -4.51
N SER A 208 6.35 -21.34 -5.65
CA SER A 208 7.39 -21.96 -6.49
C SER A 208 8.51 -21.01 -6.91
N ASN A 209 8.24 -19.70 -7.02
CA ASN A 209 9.25 -18.69 -7.35
C ASN A 209 9.91 -18.01 -6.15
N ILE A 210 9.46 -18.28 -4.93
CA ILE A 210 9.88 -17.63 -3.69
C ILE A 210 11.11 -18.33 -3.11
N VAL A 211 12.13 -17.56 -2.73
CA VAL A 211 13.39 -18.07 -2.15
C VAL A 211 13.58 -17.64 -0.70
N GLU A 212 12.76 -16.70 -0.20
CA GLU A 212 12.83 -16.16 1.15
C GLU A 212 11.43 -15.79 1.67
N ILE A 213 11.15 -16.15 2.93
CA ILE A 213 9.90 -15.85 3.63
C ILE A 213 10.23 -15.31 5.02
N GLU A 214 9.90 -14.06 5.27
CA GLU A 214 10.12 -13.38 6.55
C GLU A 214 8.98 -13.60 7.56
N GLU A 215 9.12 -13.01 8.75
CA GLU A 215 8.20 -13.16 9.87
C GLU A 215 6.77 -12.74 9.50
N SER A 216 5.79 -13.57 9.90
CA SER A 216 4.36 -13.33 9.75
C SER A 216 3.88 -13.06 8.32
N ALA A 217 4.69 -13.29 7.28
CA ALA A 217 4.39 -12.92 5.89
C ALA A 217 3.02 -13.45 5.39
N LEU A 218 2.58 -14.59 5.93
CA LEU A 218 1.33 -15.27 5.58
C LEU A 218 0.37 -15.45 6.78
N ALA A 219 0.65 -14.81 7.92
CA ALA A 219 -0.15 -14.94 9.12
C ALA A 219 -1.61 -14.50 8.93
N MET A 220 -2.52 -15.05 9.73
CA MET A 220 -3.96 -14.69 9.72
C MET A 220 -4.62 -14.77 8.33
N ASN A 221 -4.33 -15.82 7.58
CA ASN A 221 -5.02 -16.16 6.34
C ASN A 221 -5.93 -17.38 6.56
N LYS A 222 -6.49 -17.95 5.49
CA LYS A 222 -7.40 -19.11 5.51
C LYS A 222 -6.73 -20.40 5.03
N PHE A 223 -5.40 -20.48 5.13
CA PHE A 223 -4.65 -21.68 4.74
C PHE A 223 -4.95 -22.86 5.65
N LYS A 224 -5.30 -24.00 5.06
CA LYS A 224 -5.32 -25.29 5.76
C LYS A 224 -3.99 -26.03 5.62
N SER A 225 -3.39 -25.91 4.44
CA SER A 225 -2.09 -26.49 4.12
C SER A 225 -1.32 -25.61 3.15
N ILE A 226 0.01 -25.61 3.26
CA ILE A 226 0.92 -24.99 2.30
C ILE A 226 2.06 -25.95 1.97
N THR A 227 2.42 -26.04 0.69
CA THR A 227 3.64 -26.69 0.23
C THR A 227 4.78 -25.68 0.15
N LEU A 228 5.85 -25.91 0.91
CA LEU A 228 7.10 -25.16 0.83
C LEU A 228 8.01 -25.79 -0.25
N PRO A 229 8.38 -25.04 -1.31
CA PRO A 229 9.13 -25.58 -2.43
C PRO A 229 10.65 -25.72 -2.15
N ASN A 230 11.35 -26.47 -3.01
CA ASN A 230 12.77 -26.85 -2.84
C ASN A 230 13.76 -25.68 -2.98
N ASN A 231 13.33 -24.55 -3.53
CA ASN A 231 14.12 -23.31 -3.63
C ASN A 231 14.16 -22.52 -2.32
N LEU A 232 13.31 -22.84 -1.34
CA LEU A 232 13.43 -22.30 0.01
C LEU A 232 14.54 -23.05 0.76
N LYS A 233 15.60 -22.34 1.12
CA LYS A 233 16.71 -22.88 1.91
C LYS A 233 16.54 -22.58 3.39
N HIS A 234 17.10 -23.44 4.24
CA HIS A 234 17.19 -23.17 5.67
C HIS A 234 17.86 -21.81 5.91
N GLY A 235 17.37 -21.03 6.88
CA GLY A 235 17.85 -19.67 7.15
C GLY A 235 17.16 -18.56 6.34
N ASN A 236 16.53 -18.89 5.20
CA ASN A 236 15.74 -17.94 4.41
C ASN A 236 14.24 -18.02 4.70
N VAL A 237 13.83 -18.91 5.61
CA VAL A 237 12.45 -19.07 6.03
C VAL A 237 12.39 -18.83 7.52
N SER A 238 11.71 -17.75 7.93
CA SER A 238 11.42 -17.47 9.32
C SER A 238 10.59 -18.61 9.90
N GLU A 239 10.91 -19.10 11.09
CA GLU A 239 10.06 -20.06 11.80
C GLU A 239 8.70 -19.47 12.19
N LYS A 240 8.52 -18.16 12.05
CA LYS A 240 7.32 -17.41 12.42
C LYS A 240 6.44 -17.04 11.21
N LEU A 241 6.43 -17.84 10.14
CA LEU A 241 5.66 -17.56 8.90
C LEU A 241 4.19 -17.19 9.17
N PHE A 242 3.56 -17.87 10.14
CA PHE A 242 2.17 -17.68 10.57
C PHE A 242 2.06 -17.13 11.99
N PHE A 243 3.14 -16.55 12.52
CA PHE A 243 3.14 -16.00 13.86
C PHE A 243 2.14 -14.85 13.96
N TYR A 244 1.31 -14.91 14.98
CA TYR A 244 0.34 -13.88 15.25
C TYR A 244 0.19 -13.71 16.76
N ILE A 245 0.35 -12.47 17.23
CA ILE A 245 0.06 -12.10 18.62
C ILE A 245 -1.34 -11.50 18.62
N GLN A 246 -2.36 -12.30 18.94
CA GLN A 246 -3.67 -11.76 19.26
C GLN A 246 -3.64 -11.26 20.71
N LYS A 247 -4.00 -9.99 20.95
CA LYS A 247 -3.98 -9.42 22.31
C LYS A 247 -4.95 -10.12 23.28
N ASP A 248 -5.99 -10.80 22.78
CA ASP A 248 -7.09 -11.31 23.61
C ASP A 248 -7.76 -12.62 23.11
N ALA A 249 -7.14 -13.42 22.23
CA ALA A 249 -7.76 -14.67 21.79
C ALA A 249 -7.06 -15.90 22.36
N LYS A 250 -7.87 -16.86 22.81
CA LYS A 250 -7.44 -18.25 22.98
C LYS A 250 -6.96 -18.75 21.62
N ASN A 251 -5.78 -19.37 21.58
CA ASN A 251 -5.18 -19.97 20.39
C ASN A 251 -6.04 -21.16 19.90
N GLU A 252 -7.19 -20.88 19.28
CA GLU A 252 -8.14 -21.85 18.74
C GLU A 252 -8.08 -21.92 17.20
N ASN A 253 -7.14 -21.20 16.56
CA ASN A 253 -6.96 -21.32 15.12
C ASN A 253 -6.33 -22.67 14.77
N GLU A 254 -6.92 -23.35 13.78
CA GLU A 254 -6.38 -24.56 13.18
C GLU A 254 -4.95 -24.31 12.68
N LYS A 255 -3.99 -25.14 13.13
CA LYS A 255 -2.59 -25.04 12.70
C LYS A 255 -2.50 -25.31 11.19
N VAL A 256 -1.74 -24.48 10.48
CA VAL A 256 -1.49 -24.71 9.05
C VAL A 256 -0.60 -25.93 8.87
N SER A 257 -1.03 -26.87 8.03
CA SER A 257 -0.24 -28.06 7.71
C SER A 257 0.83 -27.73 6.67
N LEU A 258 2.10 -27.87 7.01
CA LEU A 258 3.22 -27.68 6.09
C LEU A 258 3.64 -28.99 5.46
N ASP A 259 3.57 -29.04 4.13
CA ASP A 259 4.27 -30.01 3.30
C ASP A 259 5.60 -29.38 2.88
N ILE A 260 6.72 -29.99 3.27
CA ILE A 260 8.05 -29.41 3.09
C ILE A 260 8.88 -30.38 2.27
N LYS A 261 9.24 -29.97 1.05
CA LYS A 261 9.99 -30.82 0.11
C LYS A 261 11.48 -30.91 0.43
N ASP A 262 12.07 -29.85 1.00
CA ASP A 262 13.49 -29.81 1.38
C ASP A 262 13.69 -30.36 2.81
N ASN A 263 14.45 -31.44 2.95
CA ASN A 263 14.66 -32.13 4.23
C ASN A 263 15.38 -31.25 5.27
N LEU A 264 16.35 -30.41 4.85
CA LEU A 264 17.07 -29.54 5.77
C LEU A 264 16.15 -28.44 6.33
N LEU A 265 15.28 -27.88 5.47
CA LEU A 265 14.25 -26.94 5.91
C LEU A 265 13.23 -27.63 6.83
N LYS A 266 12.82 -28.87 6.51
CA LYS A 266 11.89 -29.67 7.32
C LYS A 266 12.46 -29.90 8.72
N ASP A 267 13.70 -30.33 8.82
CA ASP A 267 14.38 -30.58 10.10
C ASP A 267 14.59 -29.29 10.90
N TYR A 268 14.95 -28.20 10.23
CA TYR A 268 15.06 -26.88 10.85
C TYR A 268 13.74 -26.43 11.48
N LEU A 269 12.63 -26.48 10.75
CA LEU A 269 11.32 -26.07 11.27
C LEU A 269 10.80 -27.04 12.35
N LYS A 270 11.07 -28.35 12.24
CA LYS A 270 10.78 -29.32 13.32
C LYS A 270 11.52 -28.97 14.60
N LYS A 271 12.81 -28.65 14.51
CA LYS A 271 13.61 -28.20 15.66
C LYS A 271 13.02 -26.94 16.28
N LYS A 272 12.61 -25.96 15.47
CA LYS A 272 11.99 -24.72 15.95
C LYS A 272 10.64 -24.93 16.63
N LEU A 273 9.82 -25.86 16.14
CA LEU A 273 8.60 -26.27 16.83
C LEU A 273 8.89 -26.88 18.21
N ASN A 274 9.90 -27.77 18.31
CA ASN A 274 10.27 -28.40 19.58
C ASN A 274 10.86 -27.39 20.60
N GLU A 275 11.55 -26.36 20.12
CA GLU A 275 12.12 -25.29 20.95
C GLU A 275 11.06 -24.25 21.39
N ASN A 276 9.87 -24.23 20.79
CA ASN A 276 8.86 -23.19 21.03
C ASN A 276 8.04 -23.45 22.31
N LYS A 277 8.50 -22.91 23.42
CA LYS A 277 7.85 -23.05 24.74
C LYS A 277 6.48 -22.40 24.83
N ASP A 278 6.25 -21.33 24.06
CA ASP A 278 5.03 -20.52 24.14
C ASP A 278 3.90 -21.08 23.25
N ASN A 279 4.16 -22.16 22.51
CA ASN A 279 3.27 -22.76 21.50
C ASN A 279 2.58 -21.73 20.60
N ASN A 280 3.32 -20.70 20.20
CA ASN A 280 2.83 -19.56 19.42
C ASN A 280 3.14 -19.69 17.91
N LEU A 281 3.81 -20.77 17.50
CA LEU A 281 3.96 -21.12 16.09
C LEU A 281 2.69 -21.79 15.57
N ASN A 282 2.03 -21.12 14.63
CA ASN A 282 0.73 -21.55 14.11
C ASN A 282 0.84 -22.46 12.88
N TYR A 283 1.64 -23.52 12.99
CA TYR A 283 1.74 -24.56 11.97
C TYR A 283 2.13 -25.91 12.56
N GLN A 284 1.91 -26.95 11.77
CA GLN A 284 2.36 -28.31 12.02
C GLN A 284 3.02 -28.86 10.76
N ILE A 285 3.97 -29.77 10.90
CA ILE A 285 4.68 -30.36 9.76
C ILE A 285 4.07 -31.73 9.49
N THR A 286 3.64 -31.94 8.25
CA THR A 286 3.12 -33.24 7.80
C THR A 286 4.27 -34.24 7.68
N ASN A 287 3.98 -35.51 8.00
CA ASN A 287 4.97 -36.59 7.94
C ASN A 287 5.41 -36.87 6.52
#